data_AF-D1CSH2-F1
#
_entry.id   AF-D1CSH2-F1
#
_cell.length_a   1.000
_cell.length_b   1.000
_cell.length_c   1.000
_cell.angle_alpha   90.00
_cell.angle_beta   90.00
_cell.angle_gamma   90.00
#
_symmetry.space_group_name_H-M   'P 1'
#
loop_
_entity.id
_entity.type
_entity.pdbx_description
1 polymer ?
#
loop_
_entity_poly.entity_id
_entity_poly.type
_entity_poly.pdbx_seq_one_letter_code
_entity_poly.pdbx_strand_id
1 'polypeptide(L)'
;MEMSKAKSSGVSLTIEDAAIAKGMLSRGDRQHDVAAWFGVNGGRITDIHTGKTFGSVLPVFHGLPPPGPYHSPKKARDTRRMLEEAYKDLLEIVQKFEGRLSEL
;
A
#
# COMPACT_ATOMS: atom_id res chain seq x y z
N MET A 1 19.66 25.62 -13.14
CA MET A 1 18.58 25.29 -12.20
C MET A 1 19.00 24.03 -11.46
N GLU A 2 19.43 24.13 -10.20
CA GLU A 2 19.65 22.95 -9.37
C GLU A 2 18.28 22.37 -8.98
N MET A 3 17.97 21.16 -9.43
CA MET A 3 16.79 20.45 -8.96
C MET A 3 17.11 19.80 -7.61
N SER A 4 16.56 20.35 -6.54
CA SER A 4 16.65 19.72 -5.22
C SER A 4 15.94 18.37 -5.27
N LYS A 5 16.65 17.29 -4.89
CA LYS A 5 16.06 15.95 -4.79
C LYS A 5 14.94 15.98 -3.75
N ALA A 6 13.84 15.30 -4.06
CA ALA A 6 12.77 15.07 -3.08
C ALA A 6 13.33 14.37 -1.83
N LYS A 7 12.78 14.69 -0.65
CA LYS A 7 13.15 14.03 0.62
C LYS A 7 12.99 12.51 0.48
N SER A 8 13.97 11.75 0.99
CA SER A 8 13.90 10.29 1.03
C SER A 8 12.65 9.84 1.80
N SER A 9 11.92 8.87 1.27
CA SER A 9 10.71 8.33 1.92
C SER A 9 10.97 7.61 3.24
N GLY A 10 12.22 7.33 3.60
CA GLY A 10 12.61 6.63 4.84
C GLY A 10 12.31 5.13 4.84
N VAL A 11 11.48 4.64 3.92
CA VAL A 11 11.19 3.21 3.75
C VAL A 11 12.46 2.50 3.27
N SER A 12 12.81 1.37 3.87
CA SER A 12 13.87 0.45 3.43
C SER A 12 13.31 -0.97 3.45
N LEU A 13 13.65 -1.77 2.44
CA LEU A 13 13.21 -3.17 2.37
C LEU A 13 14.14 -4.04 3.21
N THR A 14 13.57 -5.03 3.91
CA THR A 14 14.32 -6.05 4.66
C THR A 14 14.63 -7.28 3.79
N ILE A 15 15.34 -8.27 4.36
CA ILE A 15 15.57 -9.57 3.72
C ILE A 15 14.24 -10.29 3.50
N GLU A 16 13.35 -10.23 4.49
CA GLU A 16 12.01 -10.82 4.44
C GLU A 16 11.17 -10.17 3.34
N ASP A 17 11.20 -8.82 3.24
CA ASP A 17 10.52 -8.11 2.17
C ASP A 17 11.04 -8.53 0.79
N ALA A 18 12.35 -8.70 0.64
CA ALA A 18 12.95 -9.15 -0.62
C ALA A 18 12.52 -10.57 -0.99
N ALA A 19 12.41 -11.48 -0.01
CA ALA A 19 11.92 -12.83 -0.22
C ALA A 19 10.45 -12.86 -0.69
N ILE A 20 9.60 -12.02 -0.08
CA ILE A 20 8.20 -11.84 -0.47
C ILE A 20 8.12 -11.20 -1.87
N ALA A 21 8.87 -10.13 -2.14
CA ALA A 21 8.89 -9.45 -3.43
C ALA A 21 9.31 -10.38 -4.57
N LYS A 22 10.36 -11.19 -4.36
CA LYS A 22 10.77 -12.22 -5.33
C LYS A 22 9.67 -13.26 -5.54
N GLY A 23 9.00 -13.70 -4.47
CA GLY A 23 7.84 -14.60 -4.55
C GLY A 23 6.70 -14.03 -5.40
N MET A 24 6.34 -12.77 -5.16
CA MET A 24 5.32 -12.05 -5.94
C MET A 24 5.70 -11.94 -7.42
N LEU A 25 6.97 -11.63 -7.73
CA LEU A 25 7.48 -11.59 -9.10
C LEU A 25 7.46 -12.98 -9.77
N SER A 26 7.85 -14.03 -9.05
CA SER A 26 7.80 -15.41 -9.55
C SER A 26 6.37 -15.90 -9.79
N ARG A 27 5.39 -15.40 -9.02
CA ARG A 27 3.97 -15.63 -9.25
C ARG A 27 3.45 -14.96 -10.53
N GLY A 28 4.16 -13.94 -11.04
CA GLY A 28 3.78 -13.17 -12.23
C GLY A 28 3.19 -11.80 -11.93
N ASP A 29 3.25 -11.32 -10.69
CA ASP A 29 2.82 -9.98 -10.35
C ASP A 29 3.69 -8.93 -11.07
N ARG A 30 3.07 -7.83 -11.51
CA ARG A 30 3.79 -6.77 -12.24
C ARG A 30 4.71 -6.01 -11.29
N GLN A 31 5.91 -5.63 -11.72
CA GLN A 31 6.87 -4.91 -10.86
C GLN A 31 6.30 -3.63 -10.24
N HIS A 32 5.43 -2.90 -10.96
CA HIS A 32 4.77 -1.70 -10.42
C HIS A 32 3.74 -2.03 -9.33
N ASP A 33 3.05 -3.16 -9.43
CA ASP A 33 2.13 -3.63 -8.40
C ASP A 33 2.92 -4.05 -7.16
N VAL A 34 4.00 -4.81 -7.33
CA VAL A 34 4.91 -5.17 -6.23
C VAL A 34 5.48 -3.92 -5.55
N ALA A 35 5.90 -2.91 -6.32
CA ALA A 35 6.40 -1.65 -5.77
C ALA A 35 5.33 -0.89 -4.98
N ALA A 36 4.08 -0.89 -5.48
CA ALA A 36 2.95 -0.27 -4.79
C ALA A 36 2.65 -0.95 -3.46
N TRP A 37 2.71 -2.29 -3.40
CA TRP A 37 2.52 -3.04 -2.16
C TRP A 37 3.49 -2.61 -1.05
N PHE A 38 4.77 -2.48 -1.38
CA PHE A 38 5.81 -2.09 -0.42
C PHE A 38 5.94 -0.57 -0.21
N GLY A 39 5.20 0.26 -0.98
CA GLY A 39 5.32 1.71 -0.91
C GLY A 39 6.70 2.23 -1.32
N VAL A 40 7.37 1.57 -2.27
CA VAL A 40 8.72 1.89 -2.74
C VAL A 40 8.74 2.32 -4.20
N ASN A 41 9.85 2.94 -4.63
CA ASN A 41 10.08 3.24 -6.04
C ASN A 41 10.29 1.94 -6.83
N GLY A 42 9.74 1.86 -8.04
CA GLY A 42 9.83 0.68 -8.91
C GLY A 42 11.27 0.19 -9.15
N GLY A 43 12.23 1.11 -9.24
CA GLY A 43 13.64 0.77 -9.39
C GLY A 43 14.19 -0.11 -8.26
N ARG A 44 13.65 -0.02 -7.04
CA ARG A 44 14.04 -0.92 -5.94
C ARG A 44 13.58 -2.36 -6.18
N ILE A 45 12.39 -2.54 -6.75
CA ILE A 45 11.90 -3.86 -7.14
C ILE A 45 12.70 -4.40 -8.33
N THR A 46 13.08 -3.54 -9.28
CA THR A 46 14.01 -3.92 -10.37
C THR A 46 15.37 -4.36 -9.82
N ASP A 47 15.94 -3.65 -8.84
CA ASP A 47 17.21 -4.03 -8.20
C ASP A 47 17.11 -5.38 -7.46
N ILE A 48 15.95 -5.72 -6.88
CA ILE A 48 15.68 -7.05 -6.29
C ILE A 48 15.53 -8.12 -7.38
N HIS A 49 14.76 -7.82 -8.43
CA HIS A 49 14.46 -8.77 -9.51
C HIS A 49 15.72 -9.18 -10.28
N THR A 50 16.61 -8.22 -10.53
CA THR A 50 17.90 -8.45 -11.20
C THR A 50 18.97 -9.04 -10.27
N GLY A 51 18.69 -9.14 -8.97
CA GLY A 51 19.63 -9.62 -7.97
C GLY A 51 20.74 -8.63 -7.59
N LYS A 52 20.70 -7.39 -8.10
CA LYS A 52 21.64 -6.31 -7.71
C LYS A 52 21.59 -6.02 -6.21
N THR A 53 20.41 -6.16 -5.60
CA THR A 53 20.24 -6.18 -4.14
C THR A 53 19.56 -7.47 -3.73
N PHE A 54 19.90 -7.97 -2.53
CA PHE A 54 19.34 -9.22 -1.98
C PHE A 54 19.53 -10.43 -2.92
N GLY A 55 20.61 -10.48 -3.70
CA GLY A 55 20.83 -11.51 -4.72
C GLY A 55 20.74 -12.95 -4.18
N SER A 56 21.27 -13.20 -2.98
CA SER A 56 21.25 -14.50 -2.30
C SER A 56 19.91 -14.89 -1.65
N VAL A 57 18.97 -13.96 -1.53
CA VAL A 57 17.67 -14.22 -0.87
C VAL A 57 16.79 -15.07 -1.77
N LEU A 58 16.30 -16.19 -1.28
CA LEU A 58 15.37 -17.05 -2.00
C LEU A 58 13.93 -16.50 -1.95
N PRO A 59 13.12 -16.71 -3.00
CA PRO A 59 11.71 -16.36 -2.98
C PRO A 59 10.91 -17.19 -1.97
N VAL A 60 9.90 -16.58 -1.36
CA VAL A 60 8.84 -17.28 -0.63
C VAL A 60 7.68 -17.58 -1.58
N PHE A 61 7.06 -18.75 -1.47
CA PHE A 61 5.94 -19.15 -2.35
C PHE A 61 4.60 -19.31 -1.61
N HIS A 62 4.61 -19.23 -0.28
CA HIS A 62 3.42 -19.39 0.57
C HIS A 62 3.22 -18.15 1.45
N GLY A 63 1.97 -17.82 1.78
CA GLY A 63 1.69 -16.62 2.59
C GLY A 63 2.00 -15.31 1.87
N LEU A 64 2.06 -15.31 0.55
CA LEU A 64 2.21 -14.09 -0.24
C LEU A 64 0.97 -13.21 -0.10
N PRO A 65 1.12 -11.88 -0.20
CA PRO A 65 -0.01 -10.96 -0.38
C PRO A 65 -0.93 -11.41 -1.54
N PRO A 66 -2.24 -11.08 -1.51
CA PRO A 66 -3.14 -11.40 -2.61
C PRO A 66 -2.64 -10.79 -3.92
N PRO A 67 -2.77 -11.45 -5.08
CA PRO A 67 -2.28 -10.91 -6.34
C PRO A 67 -2.92 -9.56 -6.64
N GLY A 68 -2.10 -8.64 -7.19
CA GLY A 68 -2.55 -7.31 -7.58
C GLY A 68 -3.62 -7.30 -8.68
N PRO A 69 -4.13 -6.11 -9.05
CA PRO A 69 -3.51 -4.80 -8.82
C PRO A 69 -3.73 -4.25 -7.41
N TYR A 70 -2.65 -3.78 -6.79
CA TYR A 70 -2.74 -3.13 -5.48
C TYR A 70 -3.23 -1.68 -5.63
N HIS A 71 -4.05 -1.23 -4.69
CA HIS A 71 -4.68 0.09 -4.80
C HIS A 71 -3.64 1.21 -4.81
N SER A 72 -3.82 2.17 -5.72
CA SER A 72 -2.96 3.34 -5.78
C SER A 72 -3.13 4.22 -4.53
N PRO A 73 -2.12 5.03 -4.16
CA PRO A 73 -2.25 5.99 -3.06
C PRO A 73 -3.44 6.94 -3.22
N LYS A 74 -3.80 7.28 -4.47
CA LYS A 74 -5.00 8.07 -4.76
C LYS A 74 -6.26 7.32 -4.35
N LYS A 75 -6.39 6.05 -4.74
CA LYS A 75 -7.57 5.24 -4.40
C LYS A 75 -7.69 5.03 -2.88
N ALA A 76 -6.57 4.82 -2.18
CA ALA A 76 -6.57 4.74 -0.72
C ALA A 76 -7.06 6.04 -0.05
N ARG A 77 -6.63 7.22 -0.55
CA ARG A 77 -7.12 8.52 -0.06
C ARG A 77 -8.60 8.72 -0.36
N ASP A 78 -9.03 8.39 -1.58
CA ASP A 78 -10.42 8.51 -2.01
C ASP A 78 -11.32 7.62 -1.13
N THR A 79 -10.94 6.36 -0.90
CA THR A 79 -11.65 5.46 0.01
C THR A 79 -11.69 5.98 1.44
N ARG A 80 -10.57 6.48 1.97
CA ARG A 80 -10.54 7.07 3.32
C ARG A 80 -11.51 8.24 3.43
N ARG A 81 -11.50 9.15 2.46
CA ARG A 81 -12.40 10.30 2.44
C ARG A 81 -13.87 9.86 2.42
N MET A 82 -14.21 8.87 1.60
CA MET A 82 -15.58 8.33 1.54
C MET A 82 -16.02 7.74 2.88
N LEU A 83 -15.13 7.03 3.58
CA LEU A 83 -15.42 6.50 4.91
C LEU A 83 -15.61 7.62 5.95
N GLU A 84 -14.79 8.68 5.88
CA GLU A 84 -14.92 9.85 6.76
C GLU A 84 -16.24 10.61 6.52
N GLU A 85 -16.69 10.72 5.27
CA GLU A 85 -17.99 11.31 4.90
C GLU A 85 -19.15 10.43 5.42
N ALA A 86 -19.14 9.13 5.13
CA ALA A 86 -20.18 8.20 5.61
C ALA A 86 -20.27 8.16 7.15
N TYR A 87 -19.14 8.27 7.85
CA TYR A 87 -19.12 8.33 9.30
C TYR A 87 -19.79 9.61 9.84
N LYS A 88 -19.59 10.76 9.18
CA LYS A 88 -20.25 12.01 9.57
C LYS A 88 -21.76 11.93 9.36
N ASP A 89 -22.19 11.39 8.22
CA ASP A 89 -23.61 11.21 7.92
C ASP A 89 -24.28 10.31 8.97
N LEU A 90 -23.60 9.23 9.38
CA LEU A 90 -24.10 8.34 10.42
C LEU A 90 -24.21 9.04 11.78
N LEU A 91 -23.23 9.85 12.16
CA LEU A 91 -23.28 10.64 13.40
C LEU A 91 -24.45 11.62 13.42
N GLU A 92 -24.70 12.32 12.30
CA GLU A 92 -25.83 13.25 12.19
C GLU A 92 -27.17 12.52 12.34
N ILE A 93 -27.29 11.32 11.75
CA ILE A 93 -28.49 10.49 11.91
C ILE A 93 -28.71 10.10 13.38
N VAL A 94 -27.66 9.61 14.06
CA VAL A 94 -27.75 9.21 15.47
C VAL A 94 -28.19 10.39 16.35
N GLN A 95 -27.57 11.56 16.17
CA GLN A 95 -27.93 12.77 16.92
C GLN A 95 -29.39 13.20 16.70
N LYS A 96 -29.89 13.10 15.47
CA LYS A 96 -31.31 13.37 15.16
C LYS A 96 -32.25 12.41 15.89
N PHE A 97 -31.88 11.13 16.01
CA PHE A 97 -32.68 10.16 16.76
C PHE A 97 -32.67 10.43 18.26
N GLU A 98 -31.50 10.72 18.85
CA GLU A 98 -31.38 11.07 20.26
C GLU A 98 -32.17 12.33 20.63
N GLY A 99 -32.14 13.35 19.78
CA GLY A 99 -32.94 14.56 19.96
C GLY A 99 -34.44 14.25 20.01
N ARG A 100 -34.95 13.47 19.04
CA ARG A 100 -36.37 13.07 19.00
C ARG A 100 -36.81 12.21 20.19
N LEU A 101 -35.93 11.35 20.70
CA LEU A 101 -36.18 10.55 21.90
C LEU A 101 -36.27 11.42 23.16
N SER A 102 -35.54 12.52 23.20
CA SER A 102 -35.54 13.46 24.32
C SER A 102 -36.79 14.36 24.35
N GLU A 103 -37.56 14.38 23.26
CA GLU A 103 -38.81 15.14 23.11
C GLU A 103 -40.08 14.30 23.44
N LEU A 104 -39.91 13.00 23.72
CA LEU A 104 -40.99 12.07 24.12
C LEU A 104 -41.08 11.93 25.64
#